data_AF-A0A9P3JBI7-F1
#
_entry.id   AF-A0A9P3JBI7-F1
#
_cell.length_a   1.000
_cell.length_b   1.000
_cell.length_c   1.000
_cell.angle_alpha   90.00
_cell.angle_beta   90.00
_cell.angle_gamma   90.00
#
_symmetry.space_group_name_H-M   'P 1'
#
loop_
_entity.id
_entity.type
_entity.pdbx_description
1 polymer ?
#
loop_
_entity_poly.entity_id
_entity_poly.type
_entity_poly.pdbx_seq_one_letter_code
_entity_poly.pdbx_strand_id
1 'polypeptide(L)'
;MIGIADANNKWAKYAKPGGWNDPDMLQVGNGGMRESEYRVHFSLWAIMKAPLLIGCDLSAASDETMSILSNEEVVAVNQTRWECRRERCISLTTPSWRFGPDLCLRVGK
;
A
#
# COMPACT_ATOMS: atom_id res chain seq x y z
N MET A 1 10.85 -7.37 -0.19
CA MET A 1 9.53 -6.70 -0.13
C MET A 1 8.84 -6.85 1.23
N ILE A 2 8.44 -8.07 1.64
CA ILE A 2 7.63 -8.27 2.86
C ILE A 2 8.31 -7.78 4.15
N GLY A 3 9.63 -8.02 4.30
CA GLY A 3 10.36 -7.57 5.50
C GLY A 3 10.39 -6.05 5.70
N ILE A 4 10.31 -5.26 4.63
CA ILE A 4 10.25 -3.78 4.72
C ILE A 4 8.86 -3.35 5.22
N ALA A 5 7.81 -3.97 4.72
CA ALA A 5 6.44 -3.69 5.18
C ALA A 5 6.27 -4.07 6.66
N ASP A 6 6.81 -5.21 7.09
CA ASP A 6 6.78 -5.64 8.49
C ASP A 6 7.57 -4.69 9.40
N ALA A 7 8.73 -4.20 8.95
CA ALA A 7 9.51 -3.21 9.68
C ALA A 7 8.73 -1.90 9.85
N ASN A 8 8.04 -1.44 8.80
CA ASN A 8 7.23 -0.23 8.85
C ASN A 8 5.96 -0.39 9.71
N ASN A 9 5.36 -1.59 9.75
CA ASN A 9 4.18 -1.87 10.59
C ASN A 9 4.44 -1.59 12.08
N LYS A 10 5.66 -1.81 12.58
CA LYS A 10 6.07 -1.48 13.96
C LYS A 10 5.90 0.00 14.29
N TRP A 11 6.03 0.87 13.30
CA TRP A 11 5.96 2.33 13.44
C TRP A 11 4.60 2.90 13.00
N ALA A 12 3.64 2.05 12.59
CA ALA A 12 2.36 2.49 12.02
C ALA A 12 1.54 3.41 12.94
N LYS A 13 1.77 3.33 14.25
CA LYS A 13 1.15 4.20 15.27
C LYS A 13 1.59 5.67 15.21
N TYR A 14 2.74 5.97 14.60
CA TYR A 14 3.28 7.33 14.50
C TYR A 14 2.82 8.07 13.25
N ALA A 15 2.42 7.34 12.21
CA ALA A 15 1.98 7.94 10.95
C ALA A 15 0.64 8.66 11.09
N LYS A 16 0.61 9.96 10.79
CA LYS A 16 -0.53 10.87 10.95
C LYS A 16 -0.47 11.98 9.87
N PRO A 17 -1.56 12.75 9.64
CA PRO A 17 -1.51 13.89 8.74
C PRO A 17 -0.35 14.83 9.11
N GLY A 18 0.47 15.19 8.11
CA GLY A 18 1.71 15.95 8.29
C GLY A 18 2.97 15.10 8.53
N GLY A 19 2.87 13.78 8.64
CA GLY A 19 4.03 12.88 8.74
C GLY A 19 3.65 11.41 8.57
N TRP A 20 4.06 10.82 7.45
CA TRP A 20 3.81 9.40 7.12
C TRP A 20 5.11 8.62 7.16
N ASN A 21 5.00 7.33 7.48
CA ASN A 21 6.16 6.45 7.40
C ASN A 21 6.45 6.14 5.94
N ASP A 22 7.73 6.22 5.57
CA ASP A 22 8.21 5.94 4.23
C ASP A 22 8.99 4.61 4.22
N PRO A 23 8.41 3.54 3.66
CA PRO A 23 9.07 2.24 3.48
C PRO A 23 9.92 2.17 2.21
N ASP A 24 10.40 3.30 1.68
CA ASP A 24 11.19 3.41 0.45
C ASP A 24 10.35 3.35 -0.84
N MET A 25 10.97 3.74 -1.96
CA MET A 25 10.36 3.95 -3.27
C MET A 25 9.71 2.69 -3.85
N LEU A 26 8.74 2.91 -4.76
CA LEU A 26 8.11 1.83 -5.53
C LEU A 26 9.10 1.23 -6.52
N GLN A 27 9.24 -0.09 -6.46
CA GLN A 27 10.05 -0.87 -7.41
C GLN A 27 9.23 -1.42 -8.59
N VAL A 28 7.97 -0.98 -8.74
CA VAL A 28 7.08 -1.41 -9.83
C VAL A 28 7.73 -1.06 -11.17
N GLY A 29 8.02 -2.08 -11.99
CA GLY A 29 8.64 -1.88 -13.30
C GLY A 29 10.18 -1.80 -13.30
N ASN A 30 10.86 -1.95 -12.16
CA ASN A 30 12.34 -1.94 -12.09
C ASN A 30 12.99 -3.33 -12.34
N GLY A 31 12.21 -4.30 -12.82
CA GLY A 31 12.62 -5.70 -12.97
C GLY A 31 12.72 -6.47 -11.65
N GLY A 32 12.96 -7.78 -11.74
CA GLY A 32 13.22 -8.65 -10.59
C GLY A 32 11.98 -9.18 -9.84
N MET A 33 10.77 -8.86 -10.28
CA MET A 33 9.51 -9.35 -9.70
C MET A 33 8.48 -9.67 -10.79
N ARG A 34 7.55 -10.57 -10.49
CA ARG A 34 6.39 -10.88 -11.34
C ARG A 34 5.33 -9.80 -11.20
N GLU A 35 4.46 -9.68 -12.20
CA GLU A 35 3.34 -8.73 -12.19
C GLU A 35 2.46 -8.83 -10.94
N SER A 36 2.17 -10.06 -10.50
CA SER A 36 1.39 -10.30 -9.28
C SER A 36 2.08 -9.76 -8.02
N GLU A 37 3.42 -9.84 -7.96
CA GLU A 37 4.21 -9.29 -6.87
C GLU A 37 4.19 -7.76 -6.90
N TYR A 38 4.23 -7.14 -8.08
CA TYR A 38 4.05 -5.69 -8.22
C TYR A 38 2.67 -5.21 -7.78
N ARG A 39 1.60 -5.95 -8.10
CA ARG A 39 0.23 -5.63 -7.64
C ARG A 39 0.14 -5.68 -6.11
N VAL A 40 0.73 -6.70 -5.49
CA VAL A 40 0.79 -6.83 -4.03
C VAL A 40 1.62 -5.70 -3.41
N HIS A 41 2.78 -5.37 -3.99
CA HIS A 41 3.65 -4.28 -3.53
C HIS A 41 2.91 -2.94 -3.52
N PHE A 42 2.30 -2.57 -4.64
CA PHE A 42 1.59 -1.30 -4.78
C PHE A 42 0.40 -1.21 -3.82
N SER A 43 -0.39 -2.30 -3.72
CA SER A 43 -1.53 -2.37 -2.79
C SER A 43 -1.10 -2.25 -1.33
N LEU A 44 0.03 -2.86 -0.96
CA LEU A 44 0.54 -2.81 0.41
C LEU A 44 1.01 -1.40 0.80
N TRP A 45 1.75 -0.73 -0.09
CA TRP A 45 2.16 0.67 0.12
C TRP A 45 0.94 1.60 0.25
N ALA A 46 -0.09 1.38 -0.57
CA ALA A 46 -1.31 2.18 -0.53
C ALA A 46 -2.04 2.05 0.81
N ILE A 47 -2.24 0.82 1.30
CA ILE A 47 -2.91 0.54 2.58
C ILE A 47 -2.14 1.13 3.76
N MET A 48 -0.80 1.11 3.69
CA MET A 48 0.08 1.66 4.73
C MET A 48 0.10 3.19 4.77
N LYS A 49 -0.57 3.88 3.83
CA LYS A 49 -0.46 5.34 3.64
C LYS A 49 0.98 5.79 3.40
N ALA A 50 1.79 4.94 2.77
CA ALA A 50 3.15 5.30 2.38
C ALA A 50 3.14 6.32 1.23
N PRO A 51 4.17 7.16 1.10
CA PRO A 51 4.42 7.93 -0.11
C PRO A 51 4.53 7.00 -1.33
N LEU A 52 3.70 7.22 -2.36
CA LEU A 52 3.74 6.46 -3.60
C LEU A 52 4.73 7.11 -4.59
N LEU A 53 6.03 6.97 -4.30
CA LEU A 53 7.10 7.52 -5.14
C LEU A 53 7.54 6.49 -6.18
N ILE A 54 7.37 6.82 -7.46
CA ILE A 54 7.73 5.94 -8.57
C ILE A 54 9.26 5.93 -8.74
N GLY A 55 9.88 4.76 -8.62
CA GLY A 55 11.33 4.58 -8.77
C GLY A 55 11.77 4.00 -10.13
N CYS A 56 10.84 3.67 -11.02
CA CYS A 56 11.15 3.13 -12.34
C CYS A 56 11.25 4.21 -13.41
N ASP A 57 11.92 3.89 -14.52
CA ASP A 57 11.95 4.74 -15.70
C ASP A 57 10.59 4.67 -16.42
N LEU A 58 9.81 5.75 -16.30
CA LEU A 58 8.50 5.88 -16.94
C LEU A 58 8.57 5.90 -18.47
N SER A 59 9.72 6.26 -19.06
CA SER A 59 9.87 6.28 -20.52
C SER A 59 10.01 4.87 -21.12
N ALA A 60 10.44 3.91 -20.30
CA ALA A 60 10.61 2.51 -20.66
C ALA A 60 9.61 1.57 -19.96
N ALA A 61 8.62 2.13 -19.25
CA ALA A 61 7.62 1.35 -18.53
C ALA A 61 6.70 0.59 -19.49
N SER A 62 6.42 -0.67 -19.18
CA SER A 62 5.46 -1.48 -19.93
C SER A 62 4.02 -1.04 -19.65
N ASP A 63 3.09 -1.37 -20.55
CA ASP A 63 1.67 -1.06 -20.38
C ASP A 63 1.10 -1.69 -19.10
N GLU A 64 1.58 -2.88 -18.73
CA GLU A 64 1.19 -3.55 -17.49
C GLU A 64 1.66 -2.78 -16.26
N THR A 65 2.90 -2.28 -16.28
CA THR A 65 3.47 -1.45 -15.22
C THR A 65 2.63 -0.18 -15.04
N MET A 66 2.29 0.47 -16.16
CA MET A 66 1.44 1.66 -16.16
C MET A 66 0.02 1.35 -15.65
N SER A 67 -0.55 0.20 -15.98
CA SER A 67 -1.88 -0.21 -15.48
C SER A 67 -1.92 -0.37 -13.95
N ILE A 68 -0.80 -0.78 -13.34
CA ILE A 68 -0.69 -0.90 -11.88
C ILE A 68 -0.54 0.48 -11.25
N LEU A 69 0.38 1.31 -11.79
CA LEU A 69 0.66 2.65 -11.25
C LEU A 69 -0.51 3.62 -11.40
N SER A 70 -1.33 3.47 -12.45
CA SER A 70 -2.49 4.31 -12.73
C SER A 70 -3.80 3.82 -12.10
N ASN A 71 -3.76 2.79 -11.24
CA ASN A 71 -4.97 2.26 -10.63
C ASN A 71 -5.57 3.25 -9.61
N GLU A 72 -6.62 3.97 -10.04
CA GLU A 72 -7.28 5.00 -9.26
C GLU A 72 -7.89 4.50 -7.95
N GLU A 73 -8.39 3.26 -7.90
CA GLU A 73 -8.99 2.70 -6.69
C GLU A 73 -7.93 2.52 -5.58
N VAL A 74 -6.76 2.03 -5.95
CA VAL A 74 -5.65 1.83 -5.00
C VAL A 74 -5.07 3.18 -4.56
N VAL A 75 -4.94 4.13 -5.49
CA VAL A 75 -4.54 5.51 -5.16
C VAL A 75 -5.57 6.17 -4.23
N ALA A 76 -6.86 5.96 -4.45
CA ALA A 76 -7.92 6.48 -3.60
C ALA A 76 -7.84 5.91 -2.17
N VAL A 77 -7.51 4.62 -2.01
CA VAL A 77 -7.24 4.02 -0.69
C VAL A 77 -6.06 4.73 0.00
N ASN A 78 -4.99 5.00 -0.73
CA ASN A 78 -3.84 5.74 -0.21
C ASN A 78 -4.19 7.21 0.15
N GLN A 79 -5.08 7.87 -0.58
CA GLN A 79 -5.41 9.29 -0.41
C GLN A 79 -6.69 9.56 0.42
N THR A 80 -7.40 8.52 0.86
CA THR A 80 -8.60 8.66 1.70
C THR A 80 -8.33 9.51 2.96
N ARG A 81 -9.27 10.38 3.35
CA ARG A 81 -9.18 11.24 4.54
C ARG A 81 -8.90 10.42 5.82
N TRP A 82 -8.04 10.97 6.66
CA TRP A 82 -7.51 10.33 7.88
C TRP A 82 -8.53 10.12 9.00
N GLU A 83 -9.64 10.87 9.00
CA GLU A 83 -10.65 10.84 10.08
C GLU A 83 -11.27 9.47 10.36
N CYS A 84 -11.05 8.45 9.51
CA CYS A 84 -11.66 7.13 9.64
C CYS A 84 -10.76 6.02 10.22
N ARG A 85 -9.67 6.30 10.97
CA ARG A 85 -8.83 5.21 11.51
C ARG A 85 -8.09 5.53 12.82
N ARG A 86 -8.66 5.12 13.97
CA ARG A 86 -7.95 5.15 15.26
C ARG A 86 -7.08 3.93 15.53
N GLU A 87 -7.22 2.82 14.81
CA GLU A 87 -6.35 1.65 14.98
C GLU A 87 -6.04 0.99 13.63
N ARG A 88 -4.74 0.91 13.28
CA ARG A 88 -4.21 0.12 12.17
C ARG A 88 -3.52 -1.10 12.75
N CYS A 89 -4.20 -2.24 12.81
CA CYS A 89 -3.58 -3.53 13.08
C CYS A 89 -3.52 -4.34 11.78
N ILE A 90 -2.36 -4.38 11.13
CA ILE A 90 -2.07 -5.32 10.04
C ILE A 90 -1.44 -6.55 10.70
N SER A 91 -2.21 -7.63 10.79
CA SER A 91 -1.74 -8.95 11.26
C SER A 91 -1.89 -9.96 10.13
N LEU A 92 -0.79 -10.39 9.52
CA LEU A 92 -0.78 -11.37 8.42
C LEU A 92 -1.10 -12.80 8.88
N THR A 93 -1.28 -13.04 10.18
CA THR A 93 -1.59 -14.35 10.77
C THR A 93 -3.09 -14.56 11.06
N THR A 94 -3.94 -13.58 10.77
CA THR A 94 -5.40 -13.68 10.94
C THR A 94 -6.12 -13.18 9.70
N PRO A 95 -7.07 -13.95 9.10
CA PRO A 95 -7.74 -13.57 7.86
C PRO A 95 -8.91 -12.58 8.10
N SER A 96 -8.82 -11.74 9.14
CA SER A 96 -9.91 -10.84 9.52
C SER A 96 -9.44 -9.40 9.58
N TRP A 97 -10.01 -8.58 8.69
CA TRP A 97 -9.81 -7.14 8.62
C TRP A 97 -10.87 -6.46 9.49
N ARG A 98 -10.47 -5.66 10.47
CA ARG A 98 -11.40 -4.83 11.26
C ARG A 98 -11.05 -3.36 11.04
N PHE A 99 -11.96 -2.59 10.44
CA PHE A 99 -11.85 -1.13 10.38
C PHE A 99 -12.92 -0.52 11.30
N GLY A 100 -12.57 -0.24 12.56
CA GLY A 100 -13.45 0.49 13.48
C GLY A 100 -14.86 -0.10 13.66
N PRO A 101 -15.78 0.62 14.31
CA PRO A 101 -17.12 0.11 14.60
C PRO A 101 -17.98 -0.11 13.35
N ASP A 102 -17.73 0.59 12.23
CA ASP A 102 -18.71 0.66 11.13
C ASP A 102 -18.18 0.32 9.72
N LEU A 103 -16.96 -0.22 9.57
CA LEU A 103 -16.49 -0.66 8.24
C LEU A 103 -15.79 -2.02 8.30
N CYS A 104 -16.56 -3.08 8.08
CA CYS A 104 -16.01 -4.41 7.79
C CYS A 104 -15.88 -4.53 6.27
N LEU A 105 -14.69 -4.32 5.71
CA LEU A 105 -14.42 -4.78 4.34
C LEU A 105 -14.36 -6.31 4.37
N ARG A 106 -15.52 -6.94 4.13
CA ARG A 106 -15.57 -8.32 3.66
C ARG A 106 -15.00 -8.30 2.25
N VAL A 107 -13.85 -8.95 2.06
CA VAL A 107 -13.44 -9.41 0.73
C VAL A 107 -14.47 -10.46 0.33
N GLY A 108 -15.44 -10.05 -0.49
CA GLY A 108 -16.47 -10.92 -1.02
C GLY A 108 -15.87 -11.97 -1.95
N LYS A 109 -16.42 -13.18 -1.87
CA LYS A 109 -16.65 -13.97 -3.08
C LYS A 109 -17.85 -13.38 -3.81
#